data_AF-A0A0D0V643-F1
#
_entry.id   AF-A0A0D0V643-F1
#
_cell.length_a   1.000
_cell.length_b   1.000
_cell.length_c   1.000
_cell.angle_alpha   90.00
_cell.angle_beta   90.00
_cell.angle_gamma   90.00
#
_symmetry.space_group_name_H-M   'P 1'
#
loop_
_entity.id
_entity.type
_entity.pdbx_description
1 polymer ?
#
loop_
_entity_poly.entity_id
_entity_poly.type
_entity_poly.pdbx_seq_one_letter_code
_entity_poly.pdbx_strand_id
1 'polypeptide(L)'
;MFVVGATALVAAPASAAPAQNWGRPQLPPASGWTPVPGDSGAKSGPAATVYGGDLHLFTRGAGDAVRVDRYNLTTDTWSGWATVPGTAGARSAPAATIYGGDLHLFAQGAGGTVRTNRYNTSTDTWAGWTTVPGTAGAKSAPATTIYGGSLHLFTQGAGNTIRTNRYNTSTDTWAGWTTVPGTAGAKSAPATTIYGGDLHLFTQGAGNTIRTNRYNPTTNDWTGWTTIPGTAGAKSAPATTIYGGDLHLFTQGAGNTVRTNRYNLTTGDWTGWTTVPGPAGARSVPAAVVYGGELRLFVRGVQHQIHQARFGL
;
A
#
# COMPACT_ATOMS: atom_id res chain seq x y z
N MET A 1 -3.49 -48.53 -17.76
CA MET A 1 -3.89 -47.54 -16.74
C MET A 1 -2.69 -46.65 -16.48
N PHE A 2 -2.57 -45.53 -17.21
CA PHE A 2 -1.45 -44.60 -17.05
C PHE A 2 -1.91 -43.47 -16.13
N VAL A 3 -1.30 -43.39 -14.95
CA VAL A 3 -1.47 -42.27 -14.03
C VAL A 3 -0.51 -41.17 -14.50
N VAL A 4 -1.06 -40.09 -15.04
CA VAL A 4 -0.28 -38.89 -15.35
C VAL A 4 -0.10 -38.13 -14.04
N GLY A 5 1.13 -38.14 -13.51
CA GLY A 5 1.51 -37.34 -12.36
C GLY A 5 1.51 -35.86 -12.74
N ALA A 6 0.61 -35.08 -12.13
CA ALA A 6 0.68 -33.62 -12.19
C ALA A 6 1.93 -33.17 -11.43
N THR A 7 2.96 -32.77 -12.16
CA THR A 7 4.10 -32.06 -11.61
C THR A 7 3.63 -30.67 -11.21
N ALA A 8 3.44 -30.46 -9.90
CA ALA A 8 3.26 -29.12 -9.35
C ALA A 8 4.57 -28.34 -9.61
N LEU A 9 4.53 -27.38 -10.53
CA LEU A 9 5.59 -26.37 -10.65
C LEU A 9 5.57 -25.53 -9.36
N VAL A 10 6.38 -25.91 -8.38
CA VAL A 10 6.72 -25.03 -7.27
C VAL A 10 7.54 -23.90 -7.87
N ALA A 11 6.95 -22.71 -8.00
CA ALA A 11 7.66 -21.54 -8.49
C ALA A 11 8.88 -21.28 -7.61
N ALA A 12 10.08 -21.34 -8.21
CA ALA A 12 11.32 -21.03 -7.54
C ALA A 12 11.28 -19.60 -6.95
N PRO A 13 11.95 -19.32 -5.82
CA PRO A 13 12.05 -17.96 -5.29
C PRO A 13 12.67 -17.05 -6.35
N ALA A 14 12.03 -15.91 -6.64
CA ALA A 14 12.52 -14.93 -7.60
C ALA A 14 13.97 -14.56 -7.29
N SER A 15 14.90 -14.95 -8.15
CA SER A 15 16.31 -14.57 -8.05
C SER A 15 16.48 -13.09 -8.42
N ALA A 16 17.50 -12.43 -7.86
CA ALA A 16 18.01 -11.25 -8.53
C ALA A 16 18.66 -11.73 -9.82
N ALA A 17 18.14 -11.32 -10.97
CA ALA A 17 19.01 -11.25 -12.14
C ALA A 17 20.22 -10.38 -11.77
N PRO A 18 21.45 -10.69 -12.23
CA PRO A 18 22.51 -9.68 -12.27
C PRO A 18 21.92 -8.45 -12.94
N ALA A 19 22.30 -7.24 -12.52
CA ALA A 19 21.74 -5.99 -13.04
C ALA A 19 21.92 -5.93 -14.57
N GLN A 20 20.97 -6.49 -15.31
CA GLN A 20 20.98 -6.46 -16.77
C GLN A 20 20.40 -5.11 -17.13
N ASN A 21 21.34 -4.23 -17.46
CA ASN A 21 21.11 -2.84 -17.80
C ASN A 21 20.46 -2.78 -19.20
N TRP A 22 19.18 -3.15 -19.31
CA TRP A 22 18.40 -3.11 -20.56
C TRP A 22 17.98 -1.70 -20.96
N GLY A 23 18.80 -0.68 -20.67
CA GLY A 23 18.64 0.69 -21.17
C GLY A 23 17.37 1.46 -20.75
N ARG A 24 16.37 0.83 -20.10
CA ARG A 24 15.14 1.50 -19.66
C ARG A 24 15.21 1.84 -18.16
N PRO A 25 15.12 3.13 -17.80
CA PRO A 25 14.97 3.55 -16.41
C PRO A 25 13.83 2.80 -15.70
N GLN A 26 14.00 2.50 -14.40
CA GLN A 26 12.91 1.90 -13.61
C GLN A 26 11.66 2.77 -13.62
N LEU A 27 11.84 4.09 -13.57
CA LEU A 27 10.77 5.08 -13.68
C LEU A 27 11.14 6.08 -14.77
N PRO A 28 10.15 6.63 -15.50
CA PRO A 28 10.39 7.75 -16.40
C PRO A 28 10.85 8.99 -15.60
N PRO A 29 11.27 10.08 -16.27
CA PRO A 29 11.61 11.33 -15.59
C PRO A 29 10.50 11.82 -14.65
N ALA A 30 10.91 12.42 -13.53
CA ALA A 30 10.01 12.94 -12.51
C ALA A 30 9.83 14.45 -12.67
N SER A 31 8.65 14.97 -12.31
CA SER A 31 8.35 16.42 -12.22
C SER A 31 9.15 17.19 -11.15
N GLY A 32 10.03 16.51 -10.40
CA GLY A 32 10.53 16.99 -9.11
C GLY A 32 9.49 16.89 -7.99
N TRP A 33 9.96 17.01 -6.75
CA TRP A 33 9.12 16.98 -5.56
C TRP A 33 8.57 18.37 -5.24
N THR A 34 7.26 18.51 -5.17
CA THR A 34 6.55 19.76 -4.85
C THR A 34 5.57 19.55 -3.71
N PRO A 35 5.28 20.57 -2.88
CA PRO A 35 4.26 20.44 -1.86
C PRO A 35 2.87 20.23 -2.50
N VAL A 36 2.05 19.38 -1.90
CA VAL A 36 0.60 19.37 -2.15
C VAL A 36 0.03 20.64 -1.49
N PRO A 37 -0.73 21.47 -2.21
CA PRO A 37 -1.26 22.73 -1.68
C PRO A 37 -2.03 22.57 -0.37
N GLY A 38 -2.00 23.63 0.44
CA GLY A 38 -2.69 23.71 1.73
C GLY A 38 -1.92 23.09 2.89
N ASP A 39 -2.37 23.37 4.12
CA ASP A 39 -1.78 22.74 5.30
C ASP A 39 -2.47 21.42 5.61
N SER A 40 -1.75 20.31 5.38
CA SER A 40 -2.20 18.96 5.76
C SER A 40 -2.04 18.67 7.26
N GLY A 41 -1.14 19.36 7.98
CA GLY A 41 -0.82 19.06 9.37
C GLY A 41 -0.44 17.58 9.60
N ALA A 42 0.10 16.90 8.58
CA ALA A 42 0.27 15.45 8.56
C ALA A 42 1.13 14.94 9.72
N LYS A 43 0.60 13.96 10.45
CA LYS A 43 1.25 13.20 11.53
C LYS A 43 1.52 11.75 11.13
N SER A 44 1.18 11.34 9.90
CA SER A 44 1.56 10.06 9.29
C SER A 44 2.03 10.24 7.85
N GLY A 45 2.46 9.14 7.22
CA GLY A 45 2.52 9.09 5.76
C GLY A 45 1.13 9.15 5.13
N PRO A 46 1.04 9.53 3.85
CA PRO A 46 -0.22 9.56 3.14
C PRO A 46 -0.69 8.15 2.74
N ALA A 47 -1.97 8.02 2.44
CA ALA A 47 -2.54 7.00 1.56
C ALA A 47 -3.15 7.70 0.34
N ALA A 48 -3.13 7.04 -0.81
CA ALA A 48 -3.65 7.59 -2.06
C ALA A 48 -4.52 6.55 -2.77
N THR A 49 -5.64 6.98 -3.34
CA THR A 49 -6.51 6.14 -4.18
C THR A 49 -7.24 7.00 -5.22
N VAL A 50 -7.79 6.39 -6.25
CA VAL A 50 -8.62 7.07 -7.25
C VAL A 50 -10.04 6.57 -7.12
N TYR A 51 -11.00 7.49 -7.00
CA TYR A 51 -12.41 7.19 -6.81
C TYR A 51 -13.29 8.31 -7.36
N GLY A 52 -14.41 7.95 -8.00
CA GLY A 52 -15.34 8.94 -8.58
C GLY A 52 -14.67 9.88 -9.59
N GLY A 53 -13.65 9.40 -10.31
CA GLY A 53 -12.89 10.19 -11.28
C GLY A 53 -11.73 10.98 -10.70
N ASP A 54 -11.60 11.09 -9.37
CA ASP A 54 -10.60 11.97 -8.73
C ASP A 54 -9.61 11.22 -7.83
N LEU A 55 -8.41 11.77 -7.69
CA LEU A 55 -7.39 11.27 -6.75
C LEU A 55 -7.71 11.78 -5.36
N HIS A 56 -7.76 10.87 -4.39
CA HIS A 56 -7.97 11.17 -2.98
C HIS A 56 -6.70 10.87 -2.20
N LEU A 57 -6.23 11.84 -1.41
CA LEU A 57 -5.14 11.71 -0.45
C LEU A 57 -5.68 11.70 0.97
N PHE A 58 -5.15 10.82 1.79
CA PHE A 58 -5.50 10.73 3.20
C PHE A 58 -4.27 10.76 4.10
N THR A 59 -4.36 11.41 5.25
CA THR A 59 -3.30 11.36 6.28
C THR A 59 -3.89 11.47 7.67
N ARG A 60 -3.19 10.98 8.69
CA ARG A 60 -3.52 11.31 10.08
C ARG A 60 -3.13 12.77 10.33
N GLY A 61 -4.07 13.57 10.81
CA GLY A 61 -3.86 14.97 11.20
C GLY A 61 -3.71 15.17 12.71
N ALA A 62 -3.84 16.42 13.14
CA ALA A 62 -3.94 16.78 14.55
C ALA A 62 -5.17 16.15 15.21
N GLY A 63 -5.11 15.91 16.51
CA GLY A 63 -6.22 15.31 17.27
C GLY A 63 -6.59 13.89 16.85
N ASP A 64 -5.67 13.16 16.19
CA ASP A 64 -5.91 11.80 15.69
C ASP A 64 -7.06 11.69 14.66
N ALA A 65 -7.40 12.81 14.01
CA ALA A 65 -8.34 12.85 12.91
C ALA A 65 -7.71 12.28 11.62
N VAL A 66 -8.54 11.78 10.72
CA VAL A 66 -8.12 11.51 9.34
C VAL A 66 -8.47 12.73 8.49
N ARG A 67 -7.49 13.24 7.76
CA ARG A 67 -7.68 14.34 6.81
C ARG A 67 -7.68 13.82 5.39
N VAL A 68 -8.43 14.49 4.53
CA VAL A 68 -8.58 14.18 3.11
C VAL A 68 -8.31 15.42 2.27
N ASP A 69 -7.65 15.25 1.14
CA ASP A 69 -7.63 16.23 0.04
C ASP A 69 -7.91 15.48 -1.27
N ARG A 70 -8.51 16.17 -2.23
CA ARG A 70 -8.96 15.61 -3.50
C ARG A 70 -8.37 16.42 -4.64
N TYR A 71 -7.80 15.73 -5.62
CA TYR A 71 -7.25 16.33 -6.82
C TYR A 71 -8.06 15.92 -8.04
N ASN A 72 -8.57 16.92 -8.76
CA ASN A 72 -9.30 16.74 -9.99
C ASN A 72 -8.36 16.92 -11.18
N LEU A 73 -8.30 15.92 -12.07
CA LEU A 73 -7.39 15.95 -13.22
C LEU A 73 -7.85 16.91 -14.30
N THR A 74 -9.17 17.04 -14.48
CA THR A 74 -9.78 17.85 -15.55
C THR A 74 -9.53 19.33 -15.31
N THR A 75 -9.59 19.77 -14.05
CA THR A 75 -9.37 21.17 -13.67
C THR A 75 -7.94 21.44 -13.17
N ASP A 76 -7.11 20.41 -12.98
CA ASP A 76 -5.76 20.47 -12.39
C ASP A 76 -5.73 21.18 -11.02
N THR A 77 -6.74 20.94 -10.17
CA THR A 77 -6.88 21.61 -8.88
C THR A 77 -6.99 20.65 -7.71
N TRP A 78 -6.41 21.04 -6.58
CA TRP A 78 -6.68 20.44 -5.27
C TRP A 78 -7.86 21.13 -4.61
N SER A 79 -8.74 20.38 -3.95
CA SER A 79 -9.88 20.91 -3.20
C SER A 79 -9.47 21.59 -1.88
N GLY A 80 -8.30 21.25 -1.37
CA GLY A 80 -7.81 21.63 -0.05
C GLY A 80 -8.14 20.58 1.01
N TRP A 81 -7.29 20.53 2.02
CA TRP A 81 -7.37 19.52 3.09
C TRP A 81 -8.56 19.75 4.02
N ALA A 82 -9.49 18.80 4.05
CA ALA A 82 -10.59 18.73 5.01
C ALA A 82 -10.38 17.60 6.03
N THR A 83 -11.19 17.60 7.10
CA THR A 83 -11.27 16.47 8.04
C THR A 83 -12.36 15.51 7.59
N VAL A 84 -12.05 14.21 7.52
CA VAL A 84 -13.06 13.16 7.30
C VAL A 84 -14.02 13.18 8.49
N PRO A 85 -15.34 13.33 8.26
CA PRO A 85 -16.33 13.45 9.34
C PRO A 85 -16.28 12.32 10.37
N GLY A 86 -16.53 12.68 11.63
CA GLY A 86 -16.54 11.78 12.79
C GLY A 86 -15.15 11.53 13.39
N THR A 87 -15.11 10.69 14.43
CA THR A 87 -13.89 10.47 15.22
C THR A 87 -13.21 9.16 14.82
N ALA A 88 -12.15 9.26 14.02
CA ALA A 88 -11.30 8.11 13.70
C ALA A 88 -10.53 7.61 14.93
N GLY A 89 -9.90 8.52 15.69
CA GLY A 89 -8.97 8.17 16.77
C GLY A 89 -7.72 7.45 16.23
N ALA A 90 -7.26 7.85 15.03
CA ALA A 90 -6.21 7.20 14.28
C ALA A 90 -4.85 7.29 14.98
N ARG A 91 -4.17 6.15 15.09
CA ARG A 91 -2.81 5.98 15.61
C ARG A 91 -1.80 5.57 14.54
N SER A 92 -2.27 5.33 13.31
CA SER A 92 -1.47 4.96 12.15
C SER A 92 -1.72 5.86 10.95
N ALA A 93 -0.97 5.64 9.87
CA ALA A 93 -1.41 6.09 8.55
C ALA A 93 -2.75 5.44 8.17
N PRO A 94 -3.61 6.12 7.41
CA PRO A 94 -4.80 5.50 6.83
C PRO A 94 -4.42 4.48 5.76
N ALA A 95 -5.36 3.60 5.42
CA ALA A 95 -5.38 2.84 4.17
C ALA A 95 -6.71 3.10 3.47
N ALA A 96 -6.70 3.14 2.15
CA ALA A 96 -7.89 3.43 1.34
C ALA A 96 -7.99 2.40 0.20
N THR A 97 -9.20 1.92 -0.06
CA THR A 97 -9.49 1.02 -1.20
C THR A 97 -10.93 1.20 -1.65
N ILE A 98 -11.23 0.82 -2.90
CA ILE A 98 -12.57 0.92 -3.47
C ILE A 98 -13.19 -0.46 -3.53
N TYR A 99 -14.37 -0.62 -2.94
CA TYR A 99 -15.07 -1.90 -2.89
C TYR A 99 -16.59 -1.72 -2.81
N GLY A 100 -17.33 -2.55 -3.56
CA GLY A 100 -18.79 -2.49 -3.60
C GLY A 100 -19.37 -1.11 -3.98
N GLY A 101 -18.67 -0.35 -4.81
CA GLY A 101 -19.09 0.97 -5.28
C GLY A 101 -18.62 2.17 -4.45
N ASP A 102 -18.03 1.95 -3.27
CA ASP A 102 -17.64 3.03 -2.35
C ASP A 102 -16.14 2.99 -2.02
N LEU A 103 -15.64 4.12 -1.53
CA LEU A 103 -14.32 4.21 -0.92
C LEU A 103 -14.39 3.76 0.54
N HIS A 104 -13.56 2.78 0.91
CA HIS A 104 -13.37 2.32 2.27
C HIS A 104 -12.05 2.85 2.83
N LEU A 105 -12.13 3.57 3.96
CA LEU A 105 -11.00 4.02 4.75
C LEU A 105 -10.80 3.14 5.97
N PHE A 106 -9.54 2.85 6.29
CA PHE A 106 -9.15 2.14 7.49
C PHE A 106 -8.03 2.86 8.22
N ALA A 107 -8.06 2.85 9.55
CA ALA A 107 -6.95 3.31 10.37
C ALA A 107 -6.85 2.49 11.66
N GLN A 108 -5.65 2.26 12.16
CA GLN A 108 -5.47 1.66 13.47
C GLN A 108 -5.93 2.65 14.55
N GLY A 109 -6.79 2.21 15.45
CA GLY A 109 -7.27 2.98 16.61
C GLY A 109 -6.53 2.61 17.90
N ALA A 110 -7.03 3.12 19.02
CA ALA A 110 -6.54 2.76 20.36
C ALA A 110 -6.68 1.25 20.63
N GLY A 111 -5.79 0.71 21.47
CA GLY A 111 -5.79 -0.72 21.82
C GLY A 111 -5.47 -1.66 20.66
N GLY A 112 -4.99 -1.13 19.54
CA GLY A 112 -4.73 -1.90 18.33
C GLY A 112 -6.00 -2.33 17.60
N THR A 113 -7.14 -1.66 17.81
CA THR A 113 -8.34 -1.86 16.98
C THR A 113 -8.11 -1.34 15.56
N VAL A 114 -8.92 -1.75 14.58
CA VAL A 114 -8.99 -1.07 13.27
C VAL A 114 -10.36 -0.40 13.14
N ARG A 115 -10.34 0.89 12.83
CA ARG A 115 -11.50 1.73 12.57
C ARG A 115 -11.73 1.79 11.07
N THR A 116 -12.99 1.77 10.63
CA THR A 116 -13.38 1.86 9.23
C THR A 116 -14.43 2.94 9.01
N ASN A 117 -14.40 3.60 7.85
CA ASN A 117 -15.43 4.52 7.40
C ASN A 117 -15.57 4.39 5.88
N ARG A 118 -16.75 4.67 5.33
CA ARG A 118 -17.07 4.49 3.92
C ARG A 118 -17.57 5.81 3.33
N TYR A 119 -17.10 6.17 2.15
CA TYR A 119 -17.52 7.35 1.41
C TYR A 119 -18.15 6.95 0.08
N ASN A 120 -19.35 7.45 -0.18
CA ASN A 120 -20.08 7.23 -1.42
C ASN A 120 -20.12 8.54 -2.22
N THR A 121 -19.55 8.51 -3.43
CA THR A 121 -19.49 9.70 -4.31
C THR A 121 -20.82 10.08 -4.92
N SER A 122 -21.76 9.15 -5.08
CA SER A 122 -23.07 9.45 -5.67
C SER A 122 -23.97 10.25 -4.73
N THR A 123 -23.78 10.09 -3.42
CA THR A 123 -24.53 10.82 -2.38
C THR A 123 -23.70 11.90 -1.69
N ASP A 124 -22.39 11.95 -1.96
CA ASP A 124 -21.42 12.80 -1.28
C ASP A 124 -21.46 12.68 0.26
N THR A 125 -21.56 11.45 0.76
CA THR A 125 -21.71 11.19 2.21
C THR A 125 -20.71 10.18 2.75
N TRP A 126 -20.33 10.41 4.01
CA TRP A 126 -19.59 9.47 4.83
C TRP A 126 -20.55 8.69 5.73
N ALA A 127 -20.40 7.37 5.78
CA ALA A 127 -21.24 6.50 6.62
C ALA A 127 -20.97 6.67 8.12
N GLY A 128 -19.78 7.16 8.48
CA GLY A 128 -19.32 7.31 9.86
C GLY A 128 -18.36 6.20 10.29
N TRP A 129 -17.54 6.50 11.29
CA TRP A 129 -16.48 5.60 11.73
C TRP A 129 -16.99 4.49 12.67
N THR A 130 -16.84 3.24 12.25
CA THR A 130 -17.11 2.04 13.04
C THR A 130 -15.84 1.24 13.32
N THR A 131 -15.91 0.22 14.17
CA THR A 131 -14.77 -0.64 14.49
C THR A 131 -14.92 -1.95 13.73
N VAL A 132 -13.86 -2.36 13.02
CA VAL A 132 -13.80 -3.67 12.37
C VAL A 132 -13.79 -4.76 13.46
N PRO A 133 -14.73 -5.72 13.43
CA PRO A 133 -14.83 -6.76 14.46
C PRO A 133 -13.55 -7.57 14.64
N GLY A 134 -13.28 -8.00 15.89
CA GLY A 134 -12.18 -8.92 16.22
C GLY A 134 -10.76 -8.36 16.05
N THR A 135 -10.60 -7.04 15.91
CA THR A 135 -9.32 -6.41 15.57
C THR A 135 -8.34 -6.18 16.70
N ALA A 136 -8.63 -6.60 17.93
CA ALA A 136 -7.74 -6.33 19.06
C ALA A 136 -6.28 -6.76 18.77
N GLY A 137 -5.34 -5.88 19.14
CA GLY A 137 -3.91 -6.16 19.05
C GLY A 137 -3.27 -6.06 17.66
N ALA A 138 -3.89 -5.37 16.69
CA ALA A 138 -3.14 -4.93 15.51
C ALA A 138 -1.97 -4.03 15.97
N LYS A 139 -0.79 -4.23 15.40
CA LYS A 139 0.46 -3.53 15.77
C LYS A 139 0.97 -2.56 14.71
N SER A 140 0.22 -2.40 13.62
CA SER A 140 0.60 -1.56 12.50
C SER A 140 -0.60 -0.86 11.87
N ALA A 141 -0.31 0.05 10.94
CA ALA A 141 -1.30 0.50 9.97
C ALA A 141 -1.92 -0.69 9.23
N PRO A 142 -3.21 -0.62 8.87
CA PRO A 142 -3.82 -1.60 7.99
C PRO A 142 -3.27 -1.48 6.56
N ALA A 143 -3.36 -2.57 5.80
CA ALA A 143 -3.27 -2.58 4.35
C ALA A 143 -4.47 -3.29 3.76
N THR A 144 -4.85 -2.93 2.54
CA THR A 144 -6.08 -3.41 1.91
C THR A 144 -5.86 -3.81 0.47
N THR A 145 -6.52 -4.88 0.06
CA THR A 145 -6.60 -5.29 -1.35
C THR A 145 -7.92 -6.01 -1.61
N ILE A 146 -8.33 -6.11 -2.86
CA ILE A 146 -9.55 -6.80 -3.28
C ILE A 146 -9.16 -8.03 -4.09
N TYR A 147 -9.65 -9.21 -3.71
CA TYR A 147 -9.54 -10.43 -4.50
C TYR A 147 -10.62 -11.44 -4.08
N GLY A 148 -10.91 -12.41 -4.95
CA GLY A 148 -11.92 -13.44 -4.68
C GLY A 148 -13.30 -12.86 -4.36
N GLY A 149 -13.63 -11.69 -4.91
CA GLY A 149 -14.89 -11.00 -4.64
C GLY A 149 -15.05 -10.53 -3.18
N SER A 150 -13.96 -10.20 -2.49
CA SER A 150 -14.00 -9.66 -1.12
C SER A 150 -12.89 -8.65 -0.87
N LEU A 151 -13.16 -7.67 -0.02
CA LEU A 151 -12.13 -6.79 0.52
C LEU A 151 -11.34 -7.56 1.57
N HIS A 152 -10.02 -7.52 1.50
CA HIS A 152 -9.13 -8.12 2.48
C HIS A 152 -8.32 -7.06 3.17
N LEU A 153 -8.28 -7.14 4.49
CA LEU A 153 -7.62 -6.22 5.40
C LEU A 153 -6.48 -6.95 6.11
N PHE A 154 -5.27 -6.39 6.08
CA PHE A 154 -4.07 -6.99 6.65
C PHE A 154 -3.46 -6.09 7.71
N THR A 155 -2.94 -6.67 8.79
CA THR A 155 -2.22 -5.95 9.85
C THR A 155 -1.07 -6.80 10.38
N GLN A 156 -0.06 -6.16 10.99
CA GLN A 156 0.92 -6.86 11.81
C GLN A 156 0.27 -7.32 13.12
N GLY A 157 0.43 -8.59 13.46
CA GLY A 157 -0.06 -9.20 14.70
C GLY A 157 1.03 -9.42 15.75
N ALA A 158 0.67 -10.15 16.81
CA ALA A 158 1.64 -10.64 17.78
C ALA A 158 2.70 -11.55 17.13
N GLY A 159 3.89 -11.61 17.73
CA GLY A 159 5.00 -12.42 17.19
C GLY A 159 5.50 -11.99 15.81
N ASN A 160 5.25 -10.74 15.38
CA ASN A 160 5.65 -10.23 14.07
C ASN A 160 5.04 -11.03 12.89
N THR A 161 3.86 -11.60 13.10
CA THR A 161 3.04 -12.25 12.07
C THR A 161 2.24 -11.21 11.27
N ILE A 162 1.74 -11.61 10.10
CA ILE A 162 0.71 -10.83 9.39
C ILE A 162 -0.63 -11.54 9.57
N ARG A 163 -1.66 -10.80 9.97
CA ARG A 163 -3.04 -11.28 10.10
C ARG A 163 -3.89 -10.70 9.00
N THR A 164 -4.92 -11.43 8.55
CA THR A 164 -5.89 -10.99 7.55
C THR A 164 -7.31 -11.20 8.03
N ASN A 165 -8.24 -10.37 7.57
CA ASN A 165 -9.68 -10.57 7.69
C ASN A 165 -10.33 -10.07 6.40
N ARG A 166 -11.42 -10.69 5.97
CA ARG A 166 -12.12 -10.32 4.74
C ARG A 166 -13.53 -9.85 5.01
N TYR A 167 -13.96 -8.86 4.24
CA TYR A 167 -15.27 -8.25 4.29
C TYR A 167 -16.00 -8.49 2.98
N ASN A 168 -17.26 -8.90 3.09
CA ASN A 168 -18.17 -9.04 1.96
C ASN A 168 -19.32 -8.04 2.07
N THR A 169 -19.43 -7.15 1.07
CA THR A 169 -20.49 -6.14 0.99
C THR A 169 -21.87 -6.74 0.71
N SER A 170 -21.96 -7.92 0.07
CA SER A 170 -23.27 -8.52 -0.25
C SER A 170 -23.98 -9.05 0.99
N THR A 171 -23.23 -9.42 2.03
CA THR A 171 -23.73 -9.93 3.30
C THR A 171 -23.50 -9.00 4.46
N ASP A 172 -22.78 -7.89 4.24
CA ASP A 172 -22.30 -6.95 5.26
C ASP A 172 -21.59 -7.62 6.45
N THR A 173 -20.72 -8.59 6.15
CA THR A 173 -20.07 -9.40 7.20
C THR A 173 -18.56 -9.49 7.03
N TRP A 174 -17.88 -9.57 8.19
CA TRP A 174 -16.47 -9.92 8.30
C TRP A 174 -16.33 -11.41 8.60
N ALA A 175 -15.43 -12.09 7.89
CA ALA A 175 -15.24 -13.54 8.06
C ALA A 175 -14.50 -13.91 9.35
N GLY A 176 -13.77 -12.96 9.95
CA GLY A 176 -12.93 -13.18 11.12
C GLY A 176 -11.44 -13.17 10.78
N TRP A 177 -10.62 -12.92 11.80
CA TRP A 177 -9.18 -12.77 11.64
C TRP A 177 -8.45 -14.11 11.63
N THR A 178 -7.61 -14.32 10.63
CA THR A 178 -6.69 -15.45 10.52
C THR A 178 -5.25 -14.97 10.37
N THR A 179 -4.28 -15.85 10.60
CA THR A 179 -2.85 -15.55 10.39
C THR A 179 -2.44 -16.00 9.00
N VAL A 180 -1.74 -15.12 8.26
CA VAL A 180 -1.11 -15.49 6.99
C VAL A 180 -0.02 -16.54 7.27
N PRO A 181 -0.03 -17.70 6.59
CA PRO A 181 0.92 -18.77 6.85
C PRO A 181 2.39 -18.35 6.75
N GLY A 182 3.22 -19.03 7.54
CA GLY A 182 4.68 -18.85 7.59
C GLY A 182 5.17 -17.71 8.48
N THR A 183 6.49 -17.63 8.64
CA THR A 183 7.13 -16.66 9.54
C THR A 183 7.44 -15.36 8.79
N ALA A 184 6.55 -14.38 8.88
CA ALA A 184 6.74 -13.06 8.24
C ALA A 184 7.90 -12.25 8.84
N GLY A 185 8.15 -12.37 10.15
CA GLY A 185 9.18 -11.56 10.82
C GLY A 185 9.02 -10.06 10.56
N ALA A 186 7.76 -9.62 10.44
CA ALA A 186 7.38 -8.27 10.04
C ALA A 186 7.88 -7.24 11.05
N LYS A 187 8.52 -6.17 10.56
CA LYS A 187 8.96 -5.01 11.34
C LYS A 187 8.21 -3.73 10.96
N SER A 188 7.26 -3.83 10.03
CA SER A 188 6.42 -2.73 9.58
C SER A 188 5.00 -3.20 9.28
N ALA A 189 4.12 -2.22 8.98
CA ALA A 189 2.86 -2.51 8.31
C ALA A 189 3.09 -3.34 7.03
N PRO A 190 2.15 -4.26 6.69
CA PRO A 190 2.16 -4.90 5.40
C PRO A 190 1.84 -3.88 4.29
N ALA A 191 2.22 -4.20 3.05
CA ALA A 191 1.67 -3.63 1.83
C ALA A 191 1.15 -4.76 0.95
N THR A 192 0.13 -4.47 0.16
CA THR A 192 -0.62 -5.48 -0.60
C THR A 192 -0.91 -4.99 -2.01
N THR A 193 -0.79 -5.88 -3.00
CA THR A 193 -1.24 -5.61 -4.37
C THR A 193 -1.65 -6.91 -5.06
N ILE A 194 -2.54 -6.81 -6.05
CA ILE A 194 -2.80 -7.92 -6.98
C ILE A 194 -1.96 -7.70 -8.22
N TYR A 195 -1.22 -8.72 -8.64
CA TYR A 195 -0.37 -8.66 -9.82
C TYR A 195 -0.21 -10.07 -10.42
N GLY A 196 -0.37 -10.19 -11.73
CA GLY A 196 -0.30 -11.49 -12.40
C GLY A 196 -1.37 -12.51 -11.95
N GLY A 197 -2.50 -12.04 -11.40
CA GLY A 197 -3.56 -12.89 -10.85
C GLY A 197 -3.34 -13.30 -9.39
N ASP A 198 -2.17 -13.03 -8.83
CA ASP A 198 -1.83 -13.40 -7.45
C ASP A 198 -1.91 -12.20 -6.51
N LEU A 199 -2.19 -12.46 -5.24
CA LEU A 199 -2.00 -11.49 -4.16
C LEU A 199 -0.54 -11.50 -3.75
N HIS A 200 0.09 -10.32 -3.74
CA HIS A 200 1.42 -10.11 -3.18
C HIS A 200 1.33 -9.34 -1.86
N LEU A 201 1.97 -9.87 -0.82
CA LEU A 201 2.23 -9.19 0.43
C LEU A 201 3.69 -8.78 0.52
N PHE A 202 3.92 -7.62 1.15
CA PHE A 202 5.26 -7.11 1.44
C PHE A 202 5.34 -6.55 2.86
N THR A 203 6.49 -6.68 3.51
CA THR A 203 6.75 -6.05 4.82
C THR A 203 8.25 -5.81 5.00
N GLN A 204 8.62 -4.85 5.83
CA GLN A 204 10.02 -4.68 6.24
C GLN A 204 10.44 -5.87 7.12
N GLY A 205 11.59 -6.47 6.80
CA GLY A 205 12.19 -7.57 7.55
C GLY A 205 13.39 -7.12 8.40
N ALA A 206 14.10 -8.10 8.95
CA ALA A 206 15.39 -7.86 9.60
C ALA A 206 16.42 -7.25 8.62
N GLY A 207 17.38 -6.49 9.16
CA GLY A 207 18.41 -5.85 8.34
C GLY A 207 17.90 -4.80 7.35
N ASN A 208 16.71 -4.22 7.56
CA ASN A 208 16.09 -3.26 6.64
C ASN A 208 15.86 -3.81 5.23
N THR A 209 15.66 -5.12 5.12
CA THR A 209 15.24 -5.81 3.88
C THR A 209 13.72 -5.69 3.69
N ILE A 210 13.23 -5.99 2.48
CA ILE A 210 11.79 -6.19 2.24
C ILE A 210 11.54 -7.68 2.04
N ARG A 211 10.57 -8.23 2.77
CA ARG A 211 10.10 -9.60 2.61
C ARG A 211 8.81 -9.64 1.82
N THR A 212 8.59 -10.72 1.09
CA THR A 212 7.39 -10.94 0.29
C THR A 212 6.81 -12.33 0.53
N ASN A 213 5.50 -12.46 0.38
CA ASN A 213 4.79 -13.74 0.31
C ASN A 213 3.65 -13.58 -0.70
N ARG A 214 3.45 -14.58 -1.54
CA ARG A 214 2.47 -14.54 -2.62
C ARG A 214 1.39 -15.59 -2.37
N TYR A 215 0.14 -15.23 -2.59
CA TYR A 215 -1.00 -16.13 -2.53
C TYR A 215 -1.60 -16.31 -3.92
N ASN A 216 -1.71 -17.56 -4.35
CA ASN A 216 -2.37 -17.92 -5.60
C ASN A 216 -3.84 -18.26 -5.30
N PRO A 217 -4.81 -17.43 -5.74
CA PRO A 217 -6.22 -17.67 -5.48
C PRO A 217 -6.79 -18.89 -6.23
N THR A 218 -6.12 -19.36 -7.29
CA THR A 218 -6.55 -20.53 -8.08
C THR A 218 -6.23 -21.83 -7.35
N THR A 219 -5.05 -21.93 -6.74
CA THR A 219 -4.64 -23.14 -5.99
C THR A 219 -4.92 -23.03 -4.49
N ASN A 220 -5.26 -21.84 -4.00
CA ASN A 220 -5.47 -21.51 -2.60
C ASN A 220 -4.20 -21.70 -1.73
N ASP A 221 -3.02 -21.42 -2.31
CA ASP A 221 -1.74 -21.65 -1.64
C ASP A 221 -0.91 -20.37 -1.47
N TRP A 222 -0.15 -20.34 -0.38
CA TRP A 222 0.89 -19.35 -0.15
C TRP A 222 2.26 -19.91 -0.55
N THR A 223 3.07 -19.10 -1.22
CA THR A 223 4.44 -19.48 -1.62
C THR A 223 5.40 -19.54 -0.43
N GLY A 224 5.05 -18.90 0.68
CA GLY A 224 5.93 -18.71 1.84
C GLY A 224 6.71 -17.39 1.77
N TRP A 225 7.21 -16.96 2.93
CA TRP A 225 7.88 -15.67 3.07
C TRP A 225 9.35 -15.71 2.66
N THR A 226 9.70 -15.00 1.59
CA THR A 226 11.08 -14.84 1.10
C THR A 226 11.54 -13.38 1.22
N THR A 227 12.82 -13.13 1.05
CA THR A 227 13.38 -11.77 1.02
C THR A 227 13.53 -11.33 -0.43
N ILE A 228 13.07 -10.12 -0.75
CA ILE A 228 13.30 -9.53 -2.08
C ILE A 228 14.80 -9.30 -2.26
N PRO A 229 15.37 -9.73 -3.40
CA PRO A 229 16.78 -9.55 -3.67
C PRO A 229 17.27 -8.09 -3.61
N GLY A 230 18.54 -7.93 -3.22
CA GLY A 230 19.22 -6.64 -3.11
C GLY A 230 18.97 -5.90 -1.79
N THR A 231 19.75 -4.83 -1.57
CA THR A 231 19.71 -4.07 -0.32
C THR A 231 18.70 -2.93 -0.41
N ALA A 232 17.49 -3.13 0.12
CA ALA A 232 16.46 -2.09 0.20
C ALA A 232 16.84 -0.95 1.14
N GLY A 233 17.56 -1.23 2.24
CA GLY A 233 17.89 -0.21 3.25
C GLY A 233 16.65 0.53 3.78
N ALA A 234 15.50 -0.16 3.80
CA ALA A 234 14.19 0.37 4.09
C ALA A 234 14.13 0.95 5.51
N LYS A 235 13.58 2.16 5.65
CA LYS A 235 13.32 2.86 6.92
C LYS A 235 11.84 3.02 7.20
N SER A 236 10.98 2.55 6.30
CA SER A 236 9.53 2.50 6.45
C SER A 236 8.97 1.17 5.96
N ALA A 237 7.66 0.96 6.17
CA ALA A 237 6.91 -0.03 5.40
C ALA A 237 7.12 0.18 3.88
N PRO A 238 7.01 -0.89 3.08
CA PRO A 238 6.90 -0.73 1.64
C PRO A 238 5.53 -0.14 1.27
N ALA A 239 5.45 0.41 0.07
CA ALA A 239 4.22 0.72 -0.64
C ALA A 239 4.30 0.13 -2.05
N THR A 240 3.15 -0.22 -2.62
CA THR A 240 3.03 -0.96 -3.88
C THR A 240 2.14 -0.24 -4.86
N THR A 241 2.46 -0.31 -6.15
CA THR A 241 1.55 0.07 -7.24
C THR A 241 1.93 -0.68 -8.51
N ILE A 242 1.02 -0.75 -9.48
CA ILE A 242 1.30 -1.29 -10.80
C ILE A 242 1.40 -0.12 -11.78
N TYR A 243 2.52 -0.02 -12.50
CA TYR A 243 2.74 1.05 -13.47
C TYR A 243 3.54 0.52 -14.66
N GLY A 244 3.18 0.93 -15.88
CA GLY A 244 3.85 0.45 -17.10
C GLY A 244 3.81 -1.07 -17.28
N GLY A 245 2.83 -1.75 -16.69
CA GLY A 245 2.70 -3.21 -16.72
C GLY A 245 3.49 -3.96 -15.64
N ASP A 246 4.30 -3.27 -14.83
CA ASP A 246 5.14 -3.88 -13.80
C ASP A 246 4.68 -3.54 -12.38
N LEU A 247 5.05 -4.39 -11.42
CA LEU A 247 4.87 -4.11 -9.99
C LEU A 247 6.03 -3.25 -9.50
N HIS A 248 5.69 -2.12 -8.88
CA HIS A 248 6.66 -1.23 -8.24
C HIS A 248 6.52 -1.25 -6.73
N LEU A 249 7.66 -1.32 -6.06
CA LEU A 249 7.79 -1.07 -4.63
C LEU A 249 8.42 0.29 -4.37
N PHE A 250 7.98 0.92 -3.29
CA PHE A 250 8.55 2.15 -2.76
C PHE A 250 8.77 2.05 -1.26
N THR A 251 9.87 2.62 -0.75
CA THR A 251 10.13 2.71 0.69
C THR A 251 10.96 3.95 0.99
N GLN A 252 10.88 4.46 2.22
CA GLN A 252 11.81 5.47 2.70
C GLN A 252 13.21 4.85 2.82
N GLY A 253 14.20 5.49 2.20
CA GLY A 253 15.61 5.13 2.30
C GLY A 253 16.38 5.95 3.34
N ALA A 254 17.69 5.68 3.42
CA ALA A 254 18.60 6.53 4.17
C ALA A 254 18.61 7.97 3.60
N GLY A 255 18.92 8.95 4.46
CA GLY A 255 18.95 10.36 4.06
C GLY A 255 17.59 10.94 3.64
N ASN A 256 16.47 10.33 4.06
CA ASN A 256 15.11 10.74 3.69
C ASN A 256 14.85 10.70 2.17
N THR A 257 15.50 9.77 1.48
CA THR A 257 15.25 9.47 0.07
C THR A 257 14.04 8.54 -0.09
N VAL A 258 13.50 8.45 -1.31
CA VAL A 258 12.57 7.37 -1.68
C VAL A 258 13.34 6.37 -2.51
N ARG A 259 13.25 5.08 -2.17
CA ARG A 259 13.84 3.99 -2.95
C ARG A 259 12.77 3.22 -3.68
N THR A 260 13.09 2.74 -4.88
CA THR A 260 12.19 1.94 -5.70
C THR A 260 12.83 0.64 -6.16
N ASN A 261 12.02 -0.39 -6.32
CA ASN A 261 12.37 -1.63 -7.01
C ASN A 261 11.17 -2.06 -7.86
N ARG A 262 11.44 -2.68 -9.01
CA ARG A 262 10.46 -3.06 -10.02
C ARG A 262 10.53 -4.56 -10.25
N TYR A 263 9.38 -5.21 -10.30
CA TYR A 263 9.24 -6.64 -10.59
C TYR A 263 8.49 -6.81 -11.90
N ASN A 264 9.14 -7.49 -12.86
CA ASN A 264 8.55 -7.81 -14.15
C ASN A 264 8.00 -9.23 -14.12
N LEU A 265 6.71 -9.39 -14.43
CA LEU A 265 6.06 -10.69 -14.36
C LEU A 265 6.54 -11.64 -15.47
N THR A 266 6.81 -11.09 -16.66
CA THR A 266 7.20 -11.86 -17.84
C THR A 266 8.57 -12.50 -17.66
N THR A 267 9.53 -11.78 -17.09
CA THR A 267 10.88 -12.33 -16.83
C THR A 267 10.96 -13.01 -15.46
N GLY A 268 10.09 -12.64 -14.52
CA GLY A 268 10.12 -13.16 -13.16
C GLY A 268 11.19 -12.51 -12.28
N ASP A 269 11.73 -11.35 -12.67
CA ASP A 269 12.89 -10.74 -12.02
C ASP A 269 12.59 -9.40 -11.34
N TRP A 270 13.32 -9.16 -10.26
CA TRP A 270 13.49 -7.82 -9.68
C TRP A 270 14.65 -7.11 -10.33
N THR A 271 14.45 -5.86 -10.74
CA THR A 271 15.52 -5.11 -11.42
C THR A 271 16.52 -4.44 -10.47
N GLY A 272 16.29 -4.55 -9.15
CA GLY A 272 17.16 -4.00 -8.11
C GLY A 272 16.69 -2.66 -7.54
N TRP A 273 17.19 -2.33 -6.35
CA TRP A 273 16.78 -1.13 -5.60
C TRP A 273 17.57 0.11 -6.02
N THR A 274 16.90 1.09 -6.61
CA THR A 274 17.47 2.41 -6.93
C THR A 274 16.84 3.51 -6.10
N THR A 275 17.40 4.72 -6.17
CA THR A 275 16.85 5.91 -5.54
C THR A 275 16.00 6.66 -6.55
N VAL A 276 14.78 7.03 -6.15
CA VAL A 276 13.91 7.92 -6.92
C VAL A 276 14.56 9.31 -6.97
N PRO A 277 14.74 9.92 -8.16
CA PRO A 277 15.41 11.21 -8.29
C PRO A 277 14.78 12.35 -7.47
N GLY A 278 15.65 13.28 -7.04
CA GLY A 278 15.27 14.50 -6.31
C GLY A 278 15.16 14.32 -4.79
N PRO A 279 15.41 15.38 -3.99
CA PRO A 279 15.26 15.30 -2.54
C PRO A 279 13.78 15.26 -2.16
N ALA A 280 13.25 14.06 -1.95
CA ALA A 280 11.89 13.89 -1.45
C ALA A 280 11.70 14.45 -0.02
N GLY A 281 12.77 14.52 0.76
CA GLY A 281 12.69 14.85 2.20
C GLY A 281 11.76 13.89 2.94
N ALA A 282 11.62 12.66 2.46
CA ALA A 282 10.63 11.68 2.89
C ALA A 282 10.87 11.27 4.34
N ARG A 283 9.89 11.57 5.21
CA ARG A 283 9.88 11.24 6.64
C ARG A 283 8.72 10.29 6.98
N SER A 284 8.26 9.53 6.00
CA SER A 284 7.19 8.54 6.12
C SER A 284 7.32 7.44 5.08
N VAL A 285 6.48 6.41 5.24
CA VAL A 285 6.11 5.53 4.12
C VAL A 285 5.59 6.38 2.94
N PRO A 286 6.04 6.12 1.69
CA PRO A 286 5.46 6.73 0.51
C PRO A 286 4.06 6.19 0.23
N ALA A 287 3.18 6.99 -0.35
CA ALA A 287 2.01 6.49 -1.09
C ALA A 287 2.32 6.51 -2.58
N ALA A 288 1.77 5.53 -3.32
CA ALA A 288 1.93 5.42 -4.75
C ALA A 288 0.58 5.10 -5.41
N VAL A 289 0.22 5.82 -6.47
CA VAL A 289 -1.02 5.61 -7.22
C VAL A 289 -0.80 5.98 -8.68
N VAL A 290 -1.50 5.31 -9.59
CA VAL A 290 -1.54 5.71 -11.00
C VAL A 290 -2.82 6.50 -11.26
N TYR A 291 -2.69 7.67 -11.87
CA TYR A 291 -3.81 8.55 -12.15
C TYR A 291 -3.52 9.40 -13.39
N GLY A 292 -4.46 9.44 -14.34
CA GLY A 292 -4.26 10.16 -15.60
C GLY A 292 -3.13 9.61 -16.48
N GLY A 293 -2.79 8.32 -16.34
CA GLY A 293 -1.65 7.71 -17.02
C GLY A 293 -0.29 7.97 -16.36
N GLU A 294 -0.23 8.82 -15.34
CA GLU A 294 0.98 9.11 -14.59
C GLU A 294 1.08 8.24 -13.33
N LEU A 295 2.29 7.83 -12.97
CA LEU A 295 2.58 7.41 -11.60
C LEU A 295 2.75 8.65 -10.73
N ARG A 296 2.06 8.68 -9.58
CA ARG A 296 2.17 9.74 -8.58
C ARG A 296 2.64 9.16 -7.26
N LEU A 297 3.71 9.74 -6.71
CA LEU A 297 4.24 9.42 -5.40
C LEU A 297 3.95 10.56 -4.42
N PHE A 298 3.65 10.20 -3.18
CA PHE A 298 3.44 11.15 -2.11
C PHE A 298 4.21 10.76 -0.85
N VAL A 299 4.77 11.74 -0.15
CA VAL A 299 5.46 11.53 1.13
C VAL A 299 5.11 12.64 2.09
N ARG A 300 5.17 12.37 3.39
CA ARG A 300 5.25 13.43 4.39
C ARG A 300 6.68 13.96 4.43
N GLY A 301 6.83 15.25 4.16
CA GLY A 301 8.10 15.97 4.20
C GLY A 301 8.33 16.70 5.52
N VAL A 302 9.15 17.75 5.45
CA VAL A 302 9.36 18.69 6.56
C VAL A 302 8.07 19.45 6.91
N GLN A 303 8.02 20.02 8.10
CA GLN A 303 6.89 20.85 8.56
C GLN A 303 5.51 20.20 8.45
N HIS A 304 5.44 18.86 8.48
CA HIS A 304 4.17 18.13 8.37
C HIS A 304 3.44 18.33 7.03
N GLN A 305 4.12 18.76 5.98
CA GLN A 305 3.56 18.96 4.63
C GLN A 305 3.64 17.68 3.80
N ILE A 306 2.59 17.37 3.01
CA ILE A 306 2.66 16.30 2.01
C ILE A 306 3.32 16.85 0.76
N HIS A 307 4.28 16.11 0.20
CA HIS A 307 4.93 16.41 -1.06
C HIS A 307 4.56 15.35 -2.10
N GLN A 308 4.52 15.74 -3.36
CA GLN A 308 4.21 14.89 -4.50
C GLN A 308 5.31 14.93 -5.56
N ALA A 309 5.46 13.84 -6.30
CA ALA A 309 6.21 13.78 -7.55
C ALA A 309 5.39 12.99 -8.58
N ARG A 310 5.39 13.45 -9.84
CA ARG A 310 4.69 12.84 -10.97
C ARG A 310 5.70 12.24 -11.94
N PHE A 311 5.36 11.11 -12.55
CA PHE A 311 6.22 10.32 -13.44
C PHE A 311 5.42 9.94 -14.69
N GLY A 312 6.01 10.14 -15.87
CA GLY A 312 5.38 9.77 -17.16
C GLY A 312 4.71 10.94 -17.89
N LEU A 313 5.25 12.15 -17.71
CA LEU A 313 4.92 13.34 -18.51
C LEU A 313 5.18 13.11 -20.00
#